data_AF-A0A428YA20-F1
#
_entry.id   AF-A0A428YA20-F1
#
_cell.length_a   1.000
_cell.length_b   1.000
_cell.length_c   1.000
_cell.angle_alpha   90.00
_cell.angle_beta   90.00
_cell.angle_gamma   90.00
#
_symmetry.space_group_name_H-M   'P 1'
#
loop_
_entity.id
_entity.type
_entity.pdbx_description
1 polymer ?
#
loop_
_entity_poly.entity_id
_entity_poly.type
_entity_poly.pdbx_seq_one_letter_code
_entity_poly.pdbx_strand_id
1 'polypeptide(L)'
;MTAPGEGRQPDFAIDPDHMTRKIGLFLTPVVEQLDKLAGRYDQAHGEVTAAHASQAGGWFGGIGNNEIRSASSSFLNALEWQLRQVKDDQKRLAASLLDYENSLHQIIALARRTDQMIADRFQSIANQLDQMGR
;
A
#
# COMPACT_ATOMS: atom_id res chain seq x y z
N MET A 1 5.70 -51.41 14.40
CA MET A 1 5.94 -50.08 15.01
C MET A 1 6.20 -49.12 13.86
N THR A 2 5.18 -48.37 13.47
CA THR A 2 5.28 -47.34 12.43
C THR A 2 5.89 -46.08 13.04
N ALA A 3 6.82 -45.44 12.32
CA ALA A 3 7.45 -44.19 12.72
C ALA A 3 6.39 -43.15 13.10
N PRO A 4 6.62 -42.31 14.14
CA PRO A 4 5.71 -41.22 14.46
C PRO A 4 5.64 -40.32 13.23
N GLY A 5 4.46 -40.26 12.63
CA GLY A 5 4.21 -39.50 11.42
C GLY A 5 4.64 -38.06 11.64
N GLU A 6 5.46 -37.56 10.71
CA GLU A 6 5.76 -36.13 10.56
C GLU A 6 4.42 -35.40 10.67
N GLY A 7 4.27 -34.65 11.77
CA GLY A 7 3.00 -34.00 12.10
C GLY A 7 2.52 -33.23 10.90
N ARG A 8 1.30 -33.54 10.43
CA ARG A 8 0.63 -32.82 9.35
C ARG A 8 0.82 -31.33 9.61
N GLN A 9 1.50 -30.62 8.69
CA GLN A 9 1.58 -29.16 8.80
C GLN A 9 0.15 -28.66 8.96
N PRO A 10 -0.15 -27.86 10.00
CA PRO A 10 -1.50 -27.33 10.15
C PRO A 10 -1.87 -26.65 8.84
N ASP A 11 -3.12 -26.85 8.38
CA ASP A 11 -3.60 -26.31 7.09
C ASP A 11 -3.47 -24.76 7.00
N PHE A 12 -3.08 -24.10 8.11
CA PHE A 12 -2.71 -22.69 8.23
C PHE A 12 -1.36 -22.47 8.96
N ALA A 13 -0.29 -23.14 8.54
CA ALA A 13 1.07 -22.76 8.96
C ALA A 13 1.46 -21.43 8.28
N ILE A 14 1.32 -20.31 9.00
CA ILE A 14 1.78 -19.01 8.52
C ILE A 14 3.30 -19.02 8.53
N ASP A 15 3.94 -18.85 7.37
CA ASP A 15 5.39 -18.60 7.24
C ASP A 15 5.64 -17.08 7.31
N PRO A 16 6.08 -16.54 8.47
CA PRO A 16 6.19 -15.10 8.66
C PRO A 16 7.31 -14.49 7.81
N ASP A 17 8.36 -15.27 7.49
CA ASP A 17 9.52 -14.81 6.74
C ASP A 17 9.24 -14.78 5.24
N HIS A 18 8.54 -15.78 4.72
CA HIS A 18 8.03 -15.74 3.35
C HIS A 18 7.00 -14.62 3.19
N MET A 19 6.09 -14.42 4.13
CA MET A 19 5.11 -13.32 4.06
C MET A 19 5.78 -11.95 4.10
N THR A 20 6.77 -11.74 4.98
CA THR A 20 7.58 -10.51 5.01
C THR A 20 8.25 -10.23 3.66
N ARG A 21 8.86 -11.25 3.05
CA ARG A 21 9.48 -11.12 1.72
C ARG A 21 8.47 -10.77 0.63
N LYS A 22 7.28 -11.37 0.66
CA LYS A 22 6.21 -11.08 -0.31
C LYS A 22 5.67 -9.66 -0.17
N ILE A 23 5.53 -9.15 1.05
CA ILE A 23 5.17 -7.75 1.29
C ILE A 23 6.19 -6.82 0.63
N GLY A 24 7.49 -7.01 0.92
CA GLY A 24 8.55 -6.17 0.37
C GLY A 24 8.70 -6.26 -1.16
N LEU A 25 8.39 -7.41 -1.76
CA LEU A 25 8.50 -7.60 -3.23
C LEU A 25 7.30 -7.06 -4.00
N PHE A 26 6.10 -7.13 -3.43
CA PHE A 26 4.86 -6.88 -4.20
C PHE A 26 4.04 -5.71 -3.68
N LEU A 27 3.96 -5.52 -2.36
CA LEU A 27 3.06 -4.53 -1.77
C LEU A 27 3.76 -3.19 -1.58
N THR A 28 4.92 -3.19 -0.93
CA THR A 28 5.69 -1.97 -0.65
C THR A 28 6.01 -1.17 -1.92
N PRO A 29 6.48 -1.77 -3.04
CA PRO A 29 6.77 -1.01 -4.26
C PRO A 29 5.53 -0.37 -4.87
N VAL A 30 4.36 -1.01 -4.75
CA VAL A 30 3.11 -0.44 -5.26
C VAL A 30 2.72 0.77 -4.44
N VAL A 31 2.72 0.67 -3.10
CA VAL A 31 2.42 1.80 -2.21
C VAL A 31 3.34 2.99 -2.49
N GLU A 32 4.65 2.76 -2.62
CA GLU A 32 5.62 3.80 -2.96
C GLU A 32 5.38 4.45 -4.32
N GLN A 33 4.99 3.68 -5.34
CA GLN A 33 4.68 4.22 -6.67
C GLN A 33 3.39 5.03 -6.65
N LEU A 34 2.37 4.58 -5.91
CA LEU A 34 1.12 5.33 -5.78
C LEU A 34 1.35 6.67 -5.07
N ASP A 35 2.22 6.70 -4.06
CA ASP A 35 2.62 7.93 -3.35
C ASP A 35 3.41 8.89 -4.26
N LYS A 36 4.35 8.38 -5.06
CA LYS A 36 5.08 9.19 -6.06
C LYS A 36 4.16 9.83 -7.11
N LEU A 37 3.07 9.15 -7.48
CA LEU A 37 2.09 9.69 -8.42
C LEU A 37 1.29 10.86 -7.81
N ALA A 38 1.13 10.92 -6.49
CA ALA A 38 0.41 12.01 -5.81
C ALA A 38 1.01 13.38 -6.16
N GLY A 39 2.34 13.50 -6.16
CA GLY A 39 3.03 14.75 -6.54
C GLY A 39 2.81 15.16 -8.00
N ARG A 40 2.58 14.21 -8.91
CA ARG A 40 2.28 14.51 -10.32
C ARG A 40 0.87 15.10 -10.49
N TYR A 41 -0.09 14.66 -9.69
CA TYR A 41 -1.43 15.26 -9.71
C TYR A 41 -1.42 16.69 -9.17
N ASP A 42 -0.62 16.96 -8.13
CA ASP A 42 -0.44 18.33 -7.61
C ASP A 42 0.19 19.26 -8.65
N GLN A 43 1.21 18.78 -9.37
CA GLN A 43 1.80 19.52 -10.47
C GLN A 43 0.78 19.79 -11.59
N ALA A 44 0.04 18.76 -12.03
CA ALA A 44 -0.98 18.91 -13.07
C ALA A 44 -2.09 19.90 -12.64
N HIS A 45 -2.48 19.87 -11.37
CA HIS A 45 -3.45 20.83 -10.82
C HIS A 45 -2.91 22.26 -10.85
N GLY A 46 -1.62 22.46 -10.53
CA GLY A 46 -0.95 23.74 -10.62
C GLY A 46 -0.88 24.28 -12.06
N GLU A 47 -0.58 23.42 -13.04
CA GLU A 47 -0.55 23.78 -14.45
C GLU A 47 -1.94 24.23 -14.96
N VAL A 48 -3.00 23.52 -14.56
CA VAL A 48 -4.39 23.87 -14.91
C VAL A 48 -4.82 25.17 -14.24
N THR A 49 -4.44 25.39 -12.99
CA THR A 49 -4.75 26.65 -12.27
C THR A 49 -4.02 27.83 -12.93
N ALA A 50 -2.75 27.66 -13.30
CA ALA A 50 -1.98 28.67 -14.03
C ALA A 50 -2.59 28.96 -15.41
N ALA A 51 -3.07 27.93 -16.11
CA ALA A 51 -3.82 28.06 -17.35
C ALA A 51 -5.07 28.94 -17.17
N HIS A 52 -5.82 28.69 -16.11
CA HIS A 52 -7.05 29.40 -15.79
C HIS A 52 -6.79 30.89 -15.45
N ALA A 53 -5.69 31.18 -14.77
CA ALA A 53 -5.29 32.54 -14.42
C ALA A 53 -4.65 33.33 -15.57
N SER A 54 -4.21 32.65 -16.64
CA SER A 54 -3.55 33.29 -17.77
C SER A 54 -4.46 34.29 -18.49
N GLN A 55 -3.89 35.46 -18.80
CA GLN A 55 -4.52 36.50 -19.62
C GLN A 55 -4.04 36.51 -21.08
N ALA A 56 -3.21 35.53 -21.47
CA ALA A 56 -2.76 35.39 -22.84
C ALA A 56 -3.95 35.05 -23.76
N GLY A 57 -4.16 35.85 -24.80
CA GLY A 57 -5.16 35.56 -25.83
C GLY A 57 -4.73 34.35 -26.66
N GLY A 58 -5.60 33.34 -26.77
CA GLY A 58 -5.34 32.12 -27.52
C GLY A 58 -5.88 30.86 -26.84
N TRP A 59 -5.60 29.71 -27.44
CA TRP A 59 -5.89 28.40 -26.87
C TRP A 59 -4.72 27.95 -25.98
N PHE A 60 -4.94 27.02 -25.07
CA PHE A 60 -3.87 26.33 -24.37
C PHE A 60 -3.00 25.58 -25.41
N GLY A 61 -1.86 26.16 -25.80
CA GLY A 61 -0.97 25.63 -26.85
C GLY A 61 -1.11 26.25 -28.26
N GLY A 62 -1.85 27.35 -28.47
CA GLY A 62 -1.97 27.96 -29.80
C GLY A 62 -2.56 29.39 -29.86
N ILE A 63 -2.46 30.04 -31.02
CA ILE A 63 -2.94 31.41 -31.27
C ILE A 63 -4.44 31.37 -31.63
N GLY A 64 -5.27 32.19 -30.99
CA GLY A 64 -6.72 32.24 -31.24
C GLY A 64 -7.39 33.54 -30.79
N ASN A 65 -8.54 33.85 -31.40
CA ASN A 65 -9.33 35.05 -31.14
C ASN A 65 -10.23 34.84 -29.89
N ASN A 66 -10.32 35.87 -29.04
CA ASN A 66 -10.77 35.85 -27.63
C ASN A 66 -12.11 35.17 -27.24
N GLU A 67 -12.91 34.68 -28.18
CA GLU A 67 -14.17 33.93 -27.92
C GLU A 67 -13.94 32.54 -27.33
N ILE A 68 -12.74 31.97 -27.55
CA ILE A 68 -12.35 30.61 -27.11
C ILE A 68 -12.13 30.53 -25.59
N ARG A 69 -12.02 31.66 -24.89
CA ARG A 69 -11.69 31.70 -23.45
C ARG A 69 -12.80 31.11 -22.56
N SER A 70 -14.06 31.35 -22.91
CA SER A 70 -15.23 30.80 -22.20
C SER A 70 -15.29 29.27 -22.33
N ALA A 71 -15.16 28.74 -23.55
CA ALA A 71 -15.14 27.30 -23.82
C ALA A 71 -13.89 26.61 -23.25
N SER A 72 -12.75 27.31 -23.23
CA SER A 72 -11.53 26.81 -22.59
C SER A 72 -11.67 26.77 -21.07
N SER A 73 -12.36 27.73 -20.45
CA SER A 73 -12.60 27.72 -19.01
C SER A 73 -13.51 26.56 -18.59
N SER A 74 -14.59 26.27 -19.31
CA SER A 74 -15.44 25.11 -19.00
C SER A 74 -14.70 23.78 -19.17
N PHE A 75 -13.86 23.65 -20.21
CA PHE A 75 -12.98 22.49 -20.39
C PHE A 75 -11.97 22.35 -19.24
N LEU A 76 -11.26 23.43 -18.88
CA LEU A 76 -10.29 23.42 -17.79
C LEU A 76 -10.95 23.09 -16.45
N ASN A 77 -12.15 23.60 -16.18
CA ASN A 77 -12.91 23.25 -14.96
C ASN A 77 -13.27 21.75 -14.91
N ALA A 78 -13.69 21.18 -16.05
CA ALA A 78 -13.98 19.74 -16.13
C ALA A 78 -12.72 18.90 -15.91
N LEU A 79 -11.59 19.32 -16.50
CA LEU A 79 -10.31 18.66 -16.35
C LEU A 79 -9.77 18.77 -14.91
N GLU A 80 -9.91 19.94 -14.27
CA GLU A 80 -9.58 20.14 -12.86
C GLU A 80 -10.42 19.22 -11.96
N TRP A 81 -11.72 19.11 -12.22
CA TRP A 81 -12.61 18.22 -11.47
C TRP A 81 -12.20 16.75 -11.62
N GLN A 82 -11.91 16.30 -12.84
CA GLN A 82 -11.45 14.93 -13.09
C GLN A 82 -10.10 14.65 -12.41
N LEU A 83 -9.15 15.59 -12.48
CA LEU A 83 -7.86 15.46 -11.78
C LEU A 83 -8.04 15.33 -10.27
N ARG A 84 -8.97 16.09 -9.67
CA ARG A 84 -9.30 15.96 -8.25
C ARG A 84 -9.87 14.60 -7.92
N GLN A 85 -10.81 14.08 -8.71
CA GLN A 85 -11.37 12.74 -8.49
C GLN A 85 -10.30 11.65 -8.55
N VAL A 86 -9.45 11.67 -9.58
CA VAL A 86 -8.37 10.68 -9.73
C VAL A 86 -7.37 10.78 -8.58
N LYS A 87 -7.01 12.00 -8.16
CA LYS A 87 -6.14 12.21 -6.99
C LYS A 87 -6.74 11.63 -5.71
N ASP A 88 -8.03 11.86 -5.47
CA ASP A 88 -8.72 11.36 -4.27
C ASP A 88 -8.83 9.83 -4.28
N ASP A 89 -9.17 9.22 -5.42
CA ASP A 89 -9.23 7.77 -5.58
C ASP A 89 -7.85 7.13 -5.38
N GLN A 90 -6.82 7.72 -5.96
CA GLN A 90 -5.43 7.30 -5.78
C GLN A 90 -5.02 7.34 -4.30
N LYS A 91 -5.35 8.43 -3.60
CA LYS A 91 -5.06 8.59 -2.17
C LYS A 91 -5.79 7.54 -1.33
N ARG A 92 -7.06 7.26 -1.63
CA ARG A 92 -7.84 6.21 -0.97
C ARG A 92 -7.26 4.82 -1.20
N LEU A 93 -6.85 4.53 -2.43
CA LEU A 93 -6.20 3.26 -2.77
C LEU A 93 -4.87 3.09 -2.02
N ALA A 94 -4.02 4.10 -2.02
CA ALA A 94 -2.74 4.06 -1.30
C ALA A 94 -2.95 3.85 0.21
N ALA A 95 -3.90 4.56 0.82
CA ALA A 95 -4.25 4.38 2.23
C ALA A 95 -4.76 2.95 2.53
N SER A 96 -5.65 2.42 1.70
CA SER A 96 -6.18 1.06 1.85
C SER A 96 -5.09 0.00 1.74
N LEU A 97 -4.10 0.19 0.86
CA LEU A 97 -2.98 -0.75 0.71
C LEU A 97 -2.00 -0.67 1.88
N LEU A 98 -1.78 0.53 2.43
CA LEU A 98 -0.97 0.71 3.62
C LEU A 98 -1.62 0.07 4.86
N ASP A 99 -2.94 0.22 5.02
CA ASP A 99 -3.70 -0.45 6.09
C ASP A 99 -3.63 -1.98 5.96
N TYR A 100 -3.68 -2.48 4.72
CA TYR A 100 -3.52 -3.90 4.43
C TYR A 100 -2.10 -4.39 4.78
N GLU A 101 -1.05 -3.66 4.39
CA GLU A 101 0.35 -3.95 4.74
C GLU A 101 0.54 -4.01 6.26
N ASN A 102 0.01 -3.02 6.99
CA ASN A 102 0.04 -2.98 8.44
C ASN A 102 -0.65 -4.19 9.08
N SER A 103 -1.81 -4.58 8.55
CA SER A 103 -2.56 -5.75 9.03
C SER A 103 -1.75 -7.04 8.84
N LEU A 104 -1.08 -7.20 7.69
CA LEU A 104 -0.21 -8.35 7.45
C LEU A 104 0.98 -8.37 8.42
N HIS A 105 1.60 -7.22 8.70
CA HIS A 105 2.69 -7.14 9.69
C HIS A 105 2.24 -7.49 11.11
N GLN A 106 1.01 -7.12 11.50
CA GLN A 106 0.45 -7.54 12.80
C GLN A 106 0.25 -9.05 12.87
N ILE A 107 -0.21 -9.68 11.79
CA ILE A 107 -0.35 -11.14 11.71
C ILE A 107 1.02 -11.83 11.82
N ILE A 108 2.05 -11.31 11.14
CA ILE A 108 3.45 -11.79 11.24
C ILE A 108 3.93 -11.72 12.68
N ALA A 109 3.72 -10.58 13.35
CA ALA A 109 4.13 -10.39 14.73
C ALA A 109 3.43 -11.36 15.69
N LEU A 110 2.13 -11.59 15.49
CA LEU A 110 1.35 -12.54 16.27
C LEU A 110 1.83 -13.99 16.08
N ALA A 111 2.11 -14.38 14.84
CA ALA A 111 2.64 -15.71 14.51
C ALA A 111 3.97 -15.96 15.24
N ARG A 112 4.94 -15.03 15.09
CA ARG A 112 6.24 -15.11 15.76
C ARG A 112 6.13 -15.19 17.28
N ARG A 113 5.22 -14.41 17.87
CA ARG A 113 4.97 -14.43 19.33
C ARG A 113 4.43 -15.78 19.79
N THR A 114 3.53 -16.37 19.02
CA THR A 114 2.94 -17.68 19.29
C THR A 114 4.00 -18.77 19.21
N ASP A 115 4.84 -18.75 18.17
CA ASP A 115 5.93 -19.71 17.98
C ASP A 115 6.93 -19.64 19.14
N GLN A 116 7.35 -18.44 19.54
CA GLN A 116 8.26 -18.26 20.68
C GLN A 116 7.65 -18.80 21.97
N MET A 117 6.38 -18.48 22.26
CA MET A 117 5.69 -18.97 23.46
C MET A 117 5.60 -20.50 23.48
N ILE A 118 5.36 -21.13 22.32
CA ILE A 118 5.32 -22.59 22.20
C ILE A 118 6.72 -23.18 22.44
N ALA A 119 7.76 -22.60 21.84
CA ALA A 119 9.15 -23.02 22.04
C ALA A 119 9.57 -22.93 23.52
N ASP A 120 9.26 -21.81 24.19
CA ASP A 120 9.55 -21.60 25.61
C ASP A 120 8.87 -22.66 26.49
N ARG A 121 7.62 -23.03 26.17
CA ARG A 121 6.90 -24.09 26.89
C ARG A 121 7.54 -25.45 26.69
N PHE A 122 7.93 -25.81 25.45
CA PHE A 122 8.63 -27.07 25.20
C PHE A 122 9.96 -27.13 25.94
N GLN A 123 10.74 -26.04 25.95
CA GLN A 123 11.99 -25.97 26.69
C GLN A 123 11.76 -26.11 28.20
N SER A 124 10.74 -25.46 28.74
CA SER A 124 10.37 -25.58 30.16
C SER A 124 10.02 -27.02 30.55
N ILE A 125 9.20 -27.70 29.73
CA ILE A 125 8.83 -29.11 29.94
C ILE A 125 10.06 -30.01 29.87
N ALA A 126 10.94 -29.82 28.88
CA ALA A 126 12.17 -30.59 28.75
C ALA A 126 13.06 -30.44 30.00
N ASN A 127 13.24 -29.20 30.47
CA ASN A 127 14.00 -28.92 31.69
C ASN A 127 13.37 -29.56 32.95
N GLN A 128 12.05 -29.59 33.05
CA GLN A 128 11.33 -30.23 34.17
C GLN A 128 11.50 -31.75 34.14
N LEU A 129 11.44 -32.38 32.97
CA LEU A 129 11.65 -33.82 32.81
C LEU A 129 13.08 -34.22 33.18
N ASP A 130 14.08 -33.45 32.76
CA ASP A 130 15.48 -33.68 33.11
C ASP A 130 15.74 -33.56 34.63
N GLN A 131 15.00 -32.70 35.33
CA GLN A 131 15.09 -32.56 36.79
C GLN A 131 14.40 -33.69 37.55
N MET A 132 13.35 -34.29 36.99
CA MET A 132 12.65 -35.45 37.58
C MET A 132 13.36 -36.79 37.32
N GLY A 133 14.20 -36.86 36.28
CA GLY A 133 15.02 -38.04 35.95
C GLY A 133 16.37 -38.11 36.67
N ARG A 134 16.71 -37.12 37.50
CA ARG A 134 17.85 -37.10 38.42
C ARG A 134 17.38 -37.34 39.85
#